data_AF-A0A2X2JX74-F1
#
_entry.id   AF-A0A2X2JX74-F1
#
_cell.length_a   1.000
_cell.length_b   1.000
_cell.length_c   1.000
_cell.angle_alpha   90.00
_cell.angle_beta   90.00
_cell.angle_gamma   90.00
#
_symmetry.space_group_name_H-M   'P 1'
#
loop_
_entity.id
_entity.type
_entity.pdbx_description
1 polymer ?
#
loop_
_entity_poly.entity_id
_entity_poly.type
_entity_poly.pdbx_seq_one_letter_code
_entity_poly.pdbx_strand_id
1 'polypeptide(L)'
;MSSDIKAFDADFEFYNSERFVFDERLRDMDMASRGIPKDVYIKWYDQHNNRCAARFLFDETETFKNFASFFNDKKDVGAMLEFSVDTKTKIATATLRTDSESKLLLKTEVIDYGEHF
;
A
#
# COMPACT_ATOMS: atom_id res chain seq x y z
N MET A 1 22.29 -8.00 0.93
CA MET A 1 21.56 -7.99 -0.35
C MET A 1 20.92 -6.62 -0.46
N SER A 2 21.49 -5.76 -1.30
CA SER A 2 21.09 -4.35 -1.43
C SER A 2 19.69 -4.28 -2.02
N SER A 3 18.74 -3.60 -1.37
CA SER A 3 17.38 -3.45 -1.89
C SER A 3 17.40 -2.72 -3.22
N ASP A 4 16.67 -3.23 -4.22
CA ASP A 4 16.55 -2.69 -5.59
C ASP A 4 15.86 -1.31 -5.68
N ILE A 5 15.48 -0.73 -4.53
CA ILE A 5 14.74 0.53 -4.41
C ILE A 5 15.64 1.55 -3.71
N LYS A 6 15.85 2.71 -4.36
CA LYS A 6 16.77 3.77 -3.89
C LYS A 6 16.11 4.86 -3.05
N ALA A 7 14.85 5.16 -3.36
CA ALA A 7 14.04 6.16 -2.67
C ALA A 7 12.57 5.75 -2.77
N PHE A 8 11.80 6.02 -1.72
CA PHE A 8 10.39 5.64 -1.61
C PHE A 8 9.57 6.78 -1.01
N ASP A 9 8.44 7.09 -1.63
CA ASP A 9 7.39 7.90 -1.04
C ASP A 9 6.04 7.18 -1.19
N ALA A 10 5.10 7.48 -0.28
CA ALA A 10 3.75 6.98 -0.38
C ALA A 10 2.74 8.05 0.05
N ASP A 11 1.81 8.37 -0.85
CA ASP A 11 0.71 9.28 -0.59
C ASP A 11 -0.54 8.45 -0.25
N PHE A 12 -1.21 8.79 0.85
CA PHE A 12 -2.45 8.17 1.30
C PHE A 12 -3.54 9.24 1.34
N GLU A 13 -4.64 9.03 0.62
CA GLU A 13 -5.86 9.82 0.72
C GLU A 13 -6.96 8.96 1.35
N PHE A 14 -7.67 9.50 2.34
CA PHE A 14 -8.76 8.84 3.05
C PHE A 14 -10.13 9.37 2.61
N TYR A 15 -11.20 8.62 2.87
CA TYR A 15 -12.57 9.01 2.47
C TYR A 15 -13.06 10.31 3.12
N ASN A 16 -12.54 10.67 4.29
CA ASN A 16 -12.80 11.95 4.97
C ASN A 16 -11.96 13.11 4.39
N SER A 17 -11.30 12.93 3.25
CA SER A 17 -10.38 13.89 2.60
C SER A 17 -9.09 14.17 3.37
N GLU A 18 -8.77 13.42 4.44
CA GLU A 18 -7.45 13.48 5.05
C GLU A 18 -6.40 12.96 4.06
N ARG A 19 -5.22 13.57 4.11
CA ARG A 19 -4.05 13.15 3.32
C ARG A 19 -2.87 12.95 4.23
N PHE A 20 -2.12 11.89 3.97
CA PHE A 20 -0.88 11.58 4.66
C PHE A 20 0.20 11.24 3.65
N VAL A 21 1.35 11.88 3.77
CA VAL A 21 2.50 11.64 2.90
C VAL A 21 3.59 11.01 3.75
N PHE A 22 4.03 9.84 3.33
CA PHE A 22 5.16 9.12 3.89
C PHE A 22 6.38 9.31 2.99
N ASP A 23 7.54 9.63 3.56
CA ASP A 23 8.83 9.63 2.86
C ASP A 23 9.82 8.72 3.60
N GLU A 24 10.93 8.35 2.96
CA GLU A 24 11.93 7.46 3.57
C GLU A 24 12.50 7.92 4.92
N ARG A 25 12.41 9.20 5.26
CA ARG A 25 12.84 9.73 6.58
C ARG A 25 11.87 9.35 7.69
N LEU A 26 10.72 8.78 7.33
CA LEU A 26 9.63 8.37 8.22
C LEU A 26 9.56 6.86 8.42
N ARG A 27 10.57 6.09 7.97
CA ARG A 27 10.67 4.61 8.03
C ARG A 27 10.35 3.98 9.40
N ASP A 28 10.51 4.72 10.49
CA ASP A 28 10.31 4.24 11.86
C ASP A 28 9.12 4.89 12.59
N MET A 29 8.18 5.55 11.89
CA MET A 29 6.96 6.03 12.53
C MET A 29 5.96 4.90 12.74
N ASP A 30 5.74 4.56 14.01
CA ASP A 30 4.56 3.82 14.46
C ASP A 30 3.31 4.67 14.13
N MET A 31 2.61 4.30 13.07
CA MET A 31 1.48 5.09 12.59
C MET A 31 0.31 4.93 13.57
N ALA A 32 -0.16 6.05 14.12
CA ALA A 32 -1.43 6.08 14.85
C ALA A 32 -2.54 5.42 14.01
N SER A 33 -3.45 4.67 14.65
CA SER A 33 -4.55 3.99 13.97
C SER A 33 -5.33 4.97 13.08
N ARG A 34 -5.23 4.80 11.76
CA ARG A 34 -5.97 5.58 10.76
C ARG A 34 -7.10 4.75 10.15
N GLY A 35 -8.08 5.43 9.58
CA GLY A 35 -9.13 4.80 8.78
C GLY A 35 -8.56 4.11 7.53
N ILE A 36 -9.42 3.40 6.80
CA ILE A 36 -8.99 2.71 5.58
C ILE A 36 -8.76 3.75 4.47
N PRO A 37 -7.62 3.73 3.75
CA PRO A 37 -7.37 4.68 2.68
C PRO A 37 -8.29 4.41 1.49
N LYS A 38 -8.63 5.50 0.78
CA LYS A 38 -9.35 5.52 -0.49
C LYS A 38 -8.38 5.40 -1.66
N ASP A 39 -7.26 6.08 -1.59
CA ASP A 39 -6.20 6.06 -2.62
C ASP A 39 -4.85 5.92 -1.92
N VAL A 40 -4.04 5.00 -2.40
CA VAL A 40 -2.64 4.86 -1.98
C VAL A 40 -1.78 4.90 -3.23
N TYR A 41 -0.91 5.90 -3.31
CA TYR A 41 -0.01 6.11 -4.43
C TYR A 41 1.43 6.03 -3.95
N ILE A 42 2.07 4.92 -4.30
CA ILE A 42 3.44 4.59 -3.90
C ILE A 42 4.35 4.91 -5.06
N LYS A 43 5.39 5.72 -4.86
CA LYS A 43 6.42 5.99 -5.88
C LYS A 43 7.78 5.57 -5.38
N TRP A 44 8.61 5.09 -6.30
CA TRP A 44 9.99 4.76 -5.99
C TRP A 44 10.90 4.95 -7.20
N TYR A 45 12.22 4.89 -6.95
CA TYR A 45 13.23 4.78 -7.98
C TYR A 45 13.85 3.39 -8.00
N ASP A 46 13.92 2.78 -9.18
CA ASP A 46 14.57 1.49 -9.37
C ASP A 46 16.10 1.59 -9.38
N GLN A 47 16.79 0.46 -9.55
CA GLN A 47 18.24 0.41 -9.62
C GLN A 47 18.86 1.25 -10.76
N HIS A 48 18.11 1.46 -11.86
CA HIS A 48 18.50 2.26 -13.02
C HIS A 48 18.13 3.74 -12.87
N ASN A 49 17.56 4.14 -11.73
CA ASN A 49 17.08 5.49 -11.48
C ASN A 49 15.84 5.87 -12.31
N ASN A 50 15.09 4.88 -12.80
CA ASN A 50 13.78 5.10 -13.40
C ASN A 50 12.76 5.33 -12.31
N ARG A 51 11.86 6.30 -12.53
CA ARG A 51 10.73 6.52 -11.66
C ARG A 51 9.69 5.42 -11.91
N CYS A 52 9.21 4.81 -10.84
CA CYS A 52 8.15 3.83 -10.87
C CYS A 52 7.05 4.21 -9.87
N ALA A 53 5.85 3.68 -10.06
CA ALA A 53 4.78 3.79 -9.08
C ALA A 53 3.82 2.61 -9.08
N ALA A 54 3.05 2.50 -8.00
CA ALA A 54 1.89 1.64 -7.88
C ALA A 54 0.76 2.45 -7.26
N ARG A 55 -0.44 2.35 -7.84
CA ARG A 55 -1.62 3.06 -7.34
C ARG A 55 -2.71 2.06 -6.99
N PHE A 56 -3.22 2.16 -5.77
CA PHE A 56 -4.32 1.36 -5.25
C PHE A 56 -5.52 2.26 -5.02
N LEU A 57 -6.60 2.00 -5.74
CA LEU A 57 -7.88 2.70 -5.58
C LEU A 57 -8.84 1.75 -4.88
N PHE A 58 -9.19 2.07 -3.64
CA PHE A 58 -10.12 1.30 -2.85
C PHE A 58 -11.55 1.79 -3.14
N ASP A 59 -12.41 0.90 -3.63
CA ASP A 59 -13.84 1.15 -3.63
C ASP A 59 -14.37 1.04 -2.20
N GLU A 60 -15.11 2.04 -1.74
CA GLU A 60 -15.55 2.13 -0.34
C GLU A 60 -16.42 0.92 0.03
N THR A 61 -17.38 0.58 -0.83
CA THR A 61 -18.36 -0.47 -0.55
C THR A 61 -17.70 -1.84 -0.52
N GLU A 62 -16.85 -2.13 -1.50
CA GLU A 62 -16.11 -3.40 -1.57
C GLU A 62 -15.12 -3.53 -0.42
N THR A 63 -14.44 -2.44 -0.08
CA THR A 63 -13.47 -2.40 1.02
C THR A 63 -14.15 -2.70 2.36
N PHE A 64 -15.25 -2.01 2.68
CA PHE A 64 -15.98 -2.29 3.92
C PHE A 64 -16.51 -3.72 3.98
N LYS A 65 -17.03 -4.27 2.87
CA LYS A 65 -17.45 -5.68 2.82
C LYS A 65 -16.28 -6.63 3.05
N ASN A 66 -15.12 -6.35 2.45
CA ASN A 66 -13.95 -7.20 2.59
C ASN A 66 -13.40 -7.20 4.01
N PHE A 67 -13.35 -6.03 4.65
CA PHE A 67 -12.91 -5.88 6.04
C PHE A 67 -13.93 -6.50 7.01
N ALA A 68 -15.22 -6.23 6.84
CA ALA A 68 -16.27 -6.84 7.67
C ALA A 68 -16.24 -8.37 7.60
N SER A 69 -16.06 -8.94 6.40
CA SER A 69 -15.90 -10.38 6.22
C SER A 69 -14.61 -10.94 6.84
N PHE A 70 -13.53 -10.16 6.85
CA PHE A 70 -12.23 -10.60 7.37
C PHE A 70 -12.20 -10.62 8.90
N PHE A 71 -12.69 -9.56 9.53
CA PHE A 71 -12.77 -9.49 10.99
C PHE A 71 -13.95 -10.29 11.54
N ASN A 72 -15.10 -10.32 10.86
CA ASN A 72 -16.33 -10.99 11.30
C ASN A 72 -16.60 -10.75 12.81
N ASP A 73 -16.84 -11.80 13.60
CA ASP A 73 -17.07 -11.72 15.05
C ASP A 73 -15.80 -11.50 15.89
N LYS A 74 -14.61 -11.37 15.26
CA LYS A 74 -13.31 -11.21 15.93
C LYS A 74 -13.07 -9.74 16.28
N LYS A 75 -13.68 -9.29 17.40
CA LYS A 75 -13.67 -7.89 17.85
C LYS A 75 -12.32 -7.40 18.38
N ASP A 76 -11.43 -8.31 18.78
CA ASP A 76 -10.15 -7.97 19.45
C ASP A 76 -8.92 -8.26 18.58
N VAL A 77 -9.10 -8.39 17.26
CA VAL A 77 -8.00 -8.69 16.33
C VAL A 77 -7.62 -7.42 15.57
N GLY A 78 -6.36 -6.99 15.72
CA GLY A 78 -5.76 -6.01 14.84
C GLY A 78 -5.28 -6.67 13.54
N ALA A 79 -5.31 -5.93 12.44
CA ALA A 79 -4.71 -6.35 11.18
C ALA A 79 -3.88 -5.22 10.58
N MET A 80 -2.85 -5.61 9.82
CA MET A 80 -2.03 -4.72 9.03
C MET A 80 -2.52 -4.69 7.59
N LEU A 81 -2.53 -3.52 6.98
CA LEU A 81 -2.66 -3.38 5.53
C LEU A 81 -1.25 -3.35 4.93
N GLU A 82 -0.84 -4.47 4.35
CA GLU A 82 0.47 -4.66 3.74
C GLU A 82 0.40 -4.30 2.24
N PHE A 83 1.27 -3.40 1.81
CA PHE A 83 1.50 -3.11 0.39
C PHE A 83 2.80 -3.79 -0.05
N SER A 84 2.74 -4.57 -1.12
CA SER A 84 3.90 -5.27 -1.69
C SER A 84 4.01 -5.00 -3.17
N VAL A 85 5.25 -4.91 -3.66
CA VAL A 85 5.57 -4.69 -5.07
C VAL A 85 6.55 -5.78 -5.51
N ASP A 86 6.15 -6.59 -6.47
CA ASP A 86 7.04 -7.51 -7.18
C ASP A 86 7.58 -6.81 -8.44
N THR A 87 8.85 -6.41 -8.37
CA THR A 87 9.54 -5.70 -9.45
C THR A 87 9.81 -6.56 -10.67
N LYS A 88 9.81 -7.90 -10.55
CA LYS A 88 10.04 -8.84 -11.65
C LYS A 88 8.77 -9.06 -12.45
N THR A 89 7.66 -9.31 -11.76
CA THR A 89 6.36 -9.51 -12.41
C THR A 89 5.63 -8.20 -12.69
N LYS A 90 6.13 -7.07 -12.17
CA LYS A 90 5.53 -5.73 -12.28
C LYS A 90 4.09 -5.71 -11.73
N ILE A 91 3.86 -6.48 -10.68
CA ILE A 91 2.58 -6.55 -9.96
C ILE A 91 2.76 -5.99 -8.56
N ALA A 92 1.81 -5.16 -8.14
CA ALA A 92 1.70 -4.68 -6.78
C ALA A 92 0.38 -5.15 -6.14
N THR A 93 0.41 -5.46 -4.86
CA THR A 93 -0.73 -5.99 -4.10
C THR A 93 -0.94 -5.23 -2.80
N ALA A 94 -2.20 -5.12 -2.39
CA ALA A 94 -2.61 -4.68 -1.07
C ALA A 94 -3.29 -5.86 -0.36
N THR A 95 -2.77 -6.25 0.79
CA THR A 95 -3.20 -7.45 1.52
C THR A 95 -3.53 -7.08 2.96
N LEU A 96 -4.71 -7.48 3.43
CA LEU A 96 -5.05 -7.42 4.84
C LEU A 96 -4.45 -8.65 5.54
N ARG A 97 -3.68 -8.45 6.60
CA ARG A 97 -2.93 -9.53 7.26
C ARG A 97 -3.02 -9.45 8.78
N THR A 98 -3.22 -10.59 9.43
CA THR A 98 -3.01 -10.82 10.86
C THR A 98 -1.86 -11.83 11.02
N ASP A 99 -1.54 -12.21 12.26
CA ASP A 99 -0.53 -13.24 12.51
C ASP A 99 -0.91 -14.63 11.95
N SER A 100 -2.20 -14.88 11.69
CA SER A 100 -2.71 -16.20 11.31
C SER A 100 -3.46 -16.23 9.97
N GLU A 101 -3.90 -15.09 9.46
CA GLU A 101 -4.75 -15.01 8.27
C GLU A 101 -4.32 -13.87 7.35
N SER A 102 -4.57 -14.03 6.05
CA SER A 102 -4.34 -12.97 5.07
C SER A 102 -5.42 -12.97 4.00
N LYS A 103 -5.77 -11.80 3.49
CA LYS A 103 -6.74 -11.61 2.41
C LYS A 103 -6.23 -10.57 1.42
N LEU A 104 -6.04 -10.98 0.17
CA LEU A 104 -5.75 -10.06 -0.93
C LEU A 104 -6.95 -9.13 -1.13
N LEU A 105 -6.72 -7.82 -1.06
CA LEU A 105 -7.74 -6.80 -1.27
C LEU A 105 -7.69 -6.26 -2.69
N LEU A 106 -6.49 -5.89 -3.16
CA LEU A 106 -6.29 -5.30 -4.47
C LEU A 106 -5.03 -5.83 -5.12
N LYS A 107 -5.06 -5.86 -6.45
CA LYS A 107 -3.92 -6.10 -7.32
C LYS A 107 -3.89 -4.99 -8.38
N THR A 108 -2.71 -4.43 -8.63
CA THR A 108 -2.48 -3.42 -9.65
C THR A 108 -1.17 -3.68 -10.38
N GLU A 109 -1.02 -3.10 -11.56
CA GLU A 109 0.24 -3.16 -12.31
C GLU A 109 1.16 -2.01 -11.88
N VAL A 110 2.47 -2.26 -11.94
CA VAL A 110 3.48 -1.23 -11.74
C VAL A 110 3.47 -0.29 -12.93
N ILE A 111 3.38 1.01 -12.65
CA ILE A 111 3.54 2.09 -13.62
C ILE A 111 5.03 2.36 -13.74
N ASP A 112 5.58 2.14 -14.93
CA ASP A 112 6.96 2.49 -15.27
C ASP A 112 6.95 3.81 -16.04
N TYR A 113 7.58 4.84 -15.47
CA TYR A 113 7.69 6.13 -16.13
C TYR A 113 8.91 6.19 -17.08
N GLY A 114 9.83 5.22 -17.03
CA GLY A 114 11.02 5.18 -17.88
C GLY A 114 12.08 6.24 -17.57
N GLU A 115 13.19 6.20 -18.33
CA GLU A 115 14.23 7.24 -18.30
C GLU A 115 13.62 8.54 -18.85
N HIS A 116 13.85 9.67 -18.18
CA HIS A 116 13.43 11.04 -18.56
C HIS A 116 12.13 11.62 -17.95
N PHE A 117 11.98 11.54 -16.62
CA PHE A 117 11.18 12.51 -15.87
C PHE A 117 12.07 13.43 -15.04
#